data_AF-A0A7T0G421-F1
#
_entry.id   AF-A0A7T0G421-F1
#
_cell.length_a   1.000
_cell.length_b   1.000
_cell.length_c   1.000
_cell.angle_alpha   90.00
_cell.angle_beta   90.00
_cell.angle_gamma   90.00
#
_symmetry.space_group_name_H-M   'P 1'
#
loop_
_entity.id
_entity.type
_entity.pdbx_description
1 polymer ?
#
loop_
_entity_poly.entity_id
_entity_poly.type
_entity_poly.pdbx_seq_one_letter_code
_entity_poly.pdbx_strand_id
1 'polypeptide(L)'
;MKDENIQFKKFQIENYLKSEFEKRFRKAGRISLRKRQRFMKEITQKASKKFGKDVLCLVDFDKRGFHSIVSPSRVESTDKGRLFQSFSHSQVFYTTHCMERFSSRTDTQENCILALDVYMSDALLTFGEQEGYLTCPVGVFAYELENDRLIVKTFLNFELLTEEQILKFYGPGTISIISEEFLADDFNESDFMLSDESEPVEDFMEADANQT
;
A
#
# COMPACT_ATOMS: atom_id res chain seq x y z
N MET A 1 -5.10 28.69 3.09
CA MET A 1 -5.35 29.01 1.67
C MET A 1 -4.92 27.94 0.66
N LYS A 2 -3.64 27.53 0.52
CA LYS A 2 -3.28 26.43 -0.41
C LYS A 2 -3.88 25.08 0.02
N ASP A 3 -3.84 24.81 1.32
CA ASP A 3 -4.36 23.57 1.91
C ASP A 3 -5.89 23.45 1.82
N GLU A 4 -6.61 24.53 2.13
CA GLU A 4 -8.09 24.56 2.06
C GLU A 4 -8.62 24.29 0.65
N ASN A 5 -7.92 24.77 -0.39
CA ASN A 5 -8.27 24.48 -1.78
C ASN A 5 -8.04 22.99 -2.14
N ILE A 6 -6.96 22.39 -1.62
CA ILE A 6 -6.68 20.96 -1.82
C ILE A 6 -7.74 20.12 -1.10
N GLN A 7 -8.07 20.45 0.15
CA GLN A 7 -9.11 19.76 0.92
C GLN A 7 -10.49 19.92 0.27
N PHE A 8 -10.81 21.10 -0.25
CA PHE A 8 -12.06 21.30 -0.99
C PHE A 8 -12.10 20.48 -2.30
N LYS A 9 -11.00 20.46 -3.07
CA LYS A 9 -10.88 19.62 -4.28
C LYS A 9 -11.03 18.13 -3.92
N LYS A 10 -10.37 17.67 -2.86
CA LYS A 10 -10.47 16.31 -2.31
C LYS A 10 -11.92 15.95 -1.99
N PHE A 11 -12.61 16.79 -1.21
CA PHE A 11 -14.02 16.60 -0.88
C PHE A 11 -14.93 16.53 -2.11
N GLN A 12 -14.69 17.35 -3.13
CA GLN A 12 -15.45 17.28 -4.39
C GLN A 12 -15.21 15.97 -5.14
N ILE A 13 -13.97 15.49 -5.16
CA ILE A 13 -13.60 14.22 -5.78
C ILE A 13 -14.27 13.06 -5.05
N GLU A 14 -14.19 13.00 -3.72
CA GLU A 14 -14.78 11.92 -2.93
C GLU A 14 -16.29 11.82 -3.11
N ASN A 15 -16.99 12.95 -3.08
CA ASN A 15 -18.43 12.98 -3.34
C ASN A 15 -18.76 12.50 -4.77
N TYR A 16 -17.95 12.88 -5.75
CA TYR A 16 -18.11 12.38 -7.11
C TYR A 16 -17.92 10.86 -7.19
N LEU A 17 -16.84 10.33 -6.62
CA LEU A 17 -16.53 8.90 -6.60
C LEU A 17 -17.63 8.09 -5.91
N LYS A 18 -18.09 8.56 -4.75
CA LYS A 18 -19.20 7.97 -4.00
C LYS A 18 -20.47 7.91 -4.86
N SER A 19 -20.82 9.01 -5.54
CA SER A 19 -21.99 9.04 -6.42
C SER A 19 -21.88 8.06 -7.60
N GLU A 20 -20.70 7.92 -8.20
CA GLU A 20 -20.48 6.99 -9.31
C GLU A 20 -20.52 5.52 -8.86
N PHE A 21 -20.02 5.24 -7.66
CA PHE A 21 -20.11 3.93 -7.07
C PHE A 21 -21.55 3.55 -6.76
N GLU A 22 -22.31 4.42 -6.10
CA GLU A 22 -23.73 4.18 -5.77
C GLU A 22 -24.59 3.96 -7.02
N LYS A 23 -24.32 4.69 -8.11
CA LYS A 23 -24.99 4.49 -9.40
C LYS A 23 -24.80 3.05 -9.92
N ARG A 24 -23.60 2.48 -9.73
CA ARG A 24 -23.22 1.16 -10.29
C ARG A 24 -23.51 -0.01 -9.36
N PHE A 25 -23.30 0.15 -8.06
CA PHE A 25 -23.38 -0.90 -7.04
C PHE A 25 -24.51 -0.64 -6.03
N ARG A 26 -25.73 -0.49 -6.54
CA ARG A 26 -26.93 -0.14 -5.76
C ARG A 26 -27.32 -1.15 -4.67
N LYS A 27 -26.92 -2.41 -4.80
CA LYS A 27 -27.30 -3.50 -3.86
C LYS A 27 -26.15 -3.83 -2.91
N ALA A 28 -26.47 -4.07 -1.64
CA ALA A 28 -25.55 -4.59 -0.65
C ALA A 28 -25.26 -6.07 -0.96
N GLY A 29 -24.13 -6.31 -1.61
CA GLY A 29 -23.68 -7.65 -1.96
C GLY A 29 -22.22 -7.63 -2.36
N ARG A 30 -21.55 -8.79 -2.24
CA ARG A 30 -20.14 -8.94 -2.55
C ARG A 30 -19.87 -8.57 -4.02
N ILE A 31 -18.91 -7.68 -4.25
CA ILE A 31 -18.52 -7.24 -5.59
C ILE A 31 -17.38 -8.12 -6.07
N SER A 32 -17.55 -8.83 -7.19
CA SER A 32 -16.52 -9.71 -7.74
C SER A 32 -15.30 -8.92 -8.24
N LEU A 33 -14.11 -9.54 -8.19
CA LEU A 33 -12.84 -8.94 -8.63
C LEU A 33 -12.93 -8.32 -10.03
N ARG A 34 -13.51 -9.03 -11.00
CA ARG A 34 -13.73 -8.52 -12.37
C ARG A 34 -14.56 -7.24 -12.42
N LYS A 35 -15.57 -7.11 -11.55
CA LYS A 35 -16.39 -5.89 -11.44
C LYS A 35 -15.61 -4.77 -10.77
N ARG A 36 -14.81 -5.07 -9.74
CA ARG A 36 -13.91 -4.12 -9.06
C ARG A 36 -12.91 -3.54 -10.06
N GLN A 37 -12.15 -4.38 -10.77
CA GLN A 37 -11.20 -4.00 -11.81
C GLN A 37 -11.82 -3.12 -12.90
N ARG A 38 -12.98 -3.53 -13.43
CA ARG A 38 -13.69 -2.75 -14.46
C ARG A 38 -14.14 -1.39 -13.92
N PHE A 39 -14.65 -1.33 -12.70
CA PHE A 39 -15.02 -0.06 -12.07
C PHE A 39 -13.80 0.83 -11.87
N MET A 40 -12.70 0.31 -11.32
CA MET A 40 -11.46 1.06 -11.12
C MET A 40 -10.94 1.65 -12.43
N LYS A 41 -10.87 0.84 -13.50
CA LYS A 41 -10.47 1.34 -14.83
C LYS A 41 -11.36 2.49 -15.32
N GLU A 42 -12.68 2.34 -15.21
CA GLU A 42 -13.61 3.36 -15.67
C GLU A 42 -13.61 4.62 -14.80
N ILE A 43 -13.55 4.48 -13.47
CA ILE A 43 -13.59 5.60 -12.54
C ILE A 43 -12.29 6.39 -12.57
N THR A 44 -11.13 5.73 -12.68
CA THR A 44 -9.84 6.40 -12.87
C THR A 44 -9.87 7.25 -14.13
N GLN A 45 -10.35 6.73 -15.26
CA GLN A 45 -10.48 7.51 -16.49
C GLN A 45 -11.43 8.71 -16.34
N LYS A 46 -12.57 8.52 -15.67
CA LYS A 46 -13.54 9.60 -15.41
C LYS A 46 -12.98 10.68 -14.48
N ALA A 47 -12.35 10.27 -13.39
CA ALA A 47 -11.72 11.15 -12.42
C ALA A 47 -10.58 11.95 -13.08
N SER A 48 -9.71 11.30 -13.85
CA SER A 48 -8.64 11.98 -14.58
C SER A 48 -9.16 13.01 -15.58
N LYS A 49 -10.23 12.69 -16.31
CA LYS A 49 -10.87 13.65 -17.24
C LYS A 49 -11.50 14.85 -16.53
N LYS A 50 -12.05 14.64 -15.33
CA LYS A 50 -12.81 15.66 -14.60
C LYS A 50 -11.95 16.53 -13.70
N PHE A 51 -10.95 15.95 -13.05
CA PHE A 51 -10.18 16.59 -11.97
C PHE A 51 -8.67 16.68 -12.24
N GLY A 52 -8.18 15.99 -13.27
CA GLY A 52 -6.77 15.96 -13.67
C GLY A 52 -6.08 14.63 -13.39
N LYS A 53 -4.92 14.42 -14.02
CA LYS A 53 -4.07 13.21 -13.83
C LYS A 53 -3.37 13.18 -12.46
N ASP A 54 -3.46 14.27 -11.73
CA ASP A 54 -2.96 14.47 -10.37
C ASP A 54 -3.86 13.87 -9.28
N VAL A 55 -4.87 13.08 -9.64
CA VAL A 55 -5.74 12.38 -8.69
C VAL A 55 -5.57 10.86 -8.76
N LEU A 56 -5.23 10.25 -7.62
CA LEU A 56 -5.31 8.81 -7.41
C LEU A 56 -6.57 8.47 -6.61
N CYS A 57 -7.32 7.49 -7.09
CA CYS A 57 -8.53 7.01 -6.44
C CYS A 57 -8.26 5.65 -5.82
N LEU A 58 -8.46 5.55 -4.51
CA LEU A 58 -8.39 4.29 -3.76
C LEU A 58 -9.80 3.93 -3.29
N VAL A 59 -10.16 2.65 -3.44
CA VAL A 59 -11.52 2.19 -3.17
C VAL A 59 -11.45 0.92 -2.35
N ASP A 60 -11.96 1.00 -1.12
CA ASP A 60 -12.28 -0.17 -0.32
C ASP A 60 -13.67 -0.65 -0.73
N PHE A 61 -13.73 -1.70 -1.54
CA PHE A 61 -14.98 -2.25 -2.05
C PHE A 61 -15.82 -2.95 -0.97
N ASP A 62 -15.20 -3.38 0.12
CA ASP A 62 -15.87 -4.13 1.19
C ASP A 62 -16.50 -3.17 2.20
N LYS A 63 -15.78 -2.11 2.58
CA LYS A 63 -16.30 -1.02 3.43
C LYS A 63 -17.05 0.04 2.65
N ARG A 64 -17.06 -0.03 1.31
CA ARG A 64 -17.58 1.01 0.40
C ARG A 64 -16.91 2.37 0.66
N GLY A 65 -15.66 2.32 1.10
CA GLY A 65 -14.84 3.46 1.45
C GLY A 65 -14.16 4.03 0.20
N PHE A 66 -14.09 5.35 0.13
CA PHE A 66 -13.31 6.05 -0.88
C PHE A 66 -12.23 6.84 -0.19
N HIS A 67 -11.01 6.74 -0.71
CA HIS A 67 -9.95 7.65 -0.37
C HIS A 67 -9.42 8.28 -1.66
N SER A 68 -9.39 9.60 -1.71
CA SER A 68 -8.81 10.32 -2.84
C SER A 68 -7.50 10.96 -2.42
N ILE A 69 -6.49 10.79 -3.26
CA ILE A 69 -5.14 11.30 -3.03
C ILE A 69 -4.85 12.29 -4.16
N VAL A 70 -4.46 13.51 -3.79
CA VAL A 70 -4.23 14.60 -4.75
C VAL A 70 -2.75 14.96 -4.70
N SER A 71 -2.07 14.87 -5.83
CA SER A 71 -0.65 15.22 -5.92
C SER A 71 -0.46 16.72 -5.66
N PRO A 72 0.31 17.12 -4.64
CA PRO A 72 0.72 18.52 -4.49
C PRO A 72 1.72 18.90 -5.59
N SER A 73 1.97 20.21 -5.76
CA SER A 73 3.07 20.73 -6.58
C SER A 73 4.41 20.15 -6.12
N ARG A 74 5.18 19.57 -7.04
CA ARG A 74 6.40 18.78 -6.77
C ARG A 74 7.44 19.48 -5.87
N VAL A 75 7.67 18.91 -4.69
CA VAL A 75 8.95 18.85 -3.94
C VAL A 75 8.83 17.60 -3.00
N GLU A 76 9.85 16.81 -2.63
CA GLU A 76 11.03 17.20 -1.84
C GLU A 76 11.95 16.01 -1.46
N SER A 77 13.17 16.33 -1.00
CA SER A 77 13.94 15.50 -0.05
C SER A 77 13.30 15.63 1.34
N THR A 78 13.11 14.53 2.06
CA THR A 78 12.59 14.53 3.42
C THR A 78 13.72 14.36 4.44
N ASP A 79 13.40 14.62 5.71
CA ASP A 79 14.20 14.31 6.89
C ASP A 79 14.53 12.81 7.02
N LYS A 80 13.68 11.93 6.46
CA LYS A 80 13.81 10.47 6.47
C LYS A 80 14.46 9.88 5.21
N GLY A 81 14.90 10.70 4.25
CA GLY A 81 15.54 10.25 3.00
C GLY A 81 15.01 10.94 1.74
N ARG A 82 15.23 10.33 0.57
CA ARG A 82 14.65 10.83 -0.69
C ARG A 82 13.38 10.07 -1.01
N LEU A 83 12.39 10.80 -1.53
CA LEU A 83 11.17 10.23 -2.08
C LEU A 83 11.26 10.25 -3.61
N PHE A 84 11.15 9.08 -4.21
CA PHE A 84 11.17 8.87 -5.64
C PHE A 84 9.74 8.75 -6.15
N GLN A 85 9.31 9.68 -7.00
CA GLN A 85 7.96 9.65 -7.55
C GLN A 85 7.80 8.52 -8.56
N SER A 86 6.69 7.78 -8.49
CA SER A 86 6.27 6.83 -9.52
C SER A 86 6.10 7.53 -10.88
N PHE A 87 6.43 6.82 -11.96
CA PHE A 87 6.22 7.29 -13.32
C PHE A 87 4.75 7.15 -13.74
N SER A 88 4.11 6.08 -13.29
CA SER A 88 2.72 5.76 -13.61
C SER A 88 1.72 6.53 -12.75
N HIS A 89 2.07 6.84 -11.50
CA HIS A 89 1.16 7.42 -10.52
C HIS A 89 1.81 8.59 -9.78
N SER A 90 1.47 9.84 -10.13
CA SER A 90 2.09 11.03 -9.52
C SER A 90 1.89 11.16 -8.00
N GLN A 91 0.99 10.37 -7.41
CA GLN A 91 0.67 10.37 -5.98
C GLN A 91 1.43 9.30 -5.20
N VAL A 92 2.08 8.36 -5.90
CA VAL A 92 2.84 7.26 -5.30
C VAL A 92 4.30 7.66 -5.26
N PHE A 93 4.92 7.48 -4.10
CA PHE A 93 6.33 7.75 -3.87
C PHE A 93 6.99 6.54 -3.22
N TYR A 94 8.20 6.23 -3.65
CA TYR A 94 9.03 5.20 -3.07
C TYR A 94 10.11 5.84 -2.20
N THR A 95 10.33 5.32 -1.00
CA THR A 95 11.46 5.74 -0.16
C THR A 95 12.78 5.24 -0.75
N THR A 96 13.89 5.92 -0.46
CA THR A 96 15.25 5.42 -0.78
C THR A 96 15.43 3.99 -0.31
N HIS A 97 15.00 3.69 0.92
CA HIS A 97 15.10 2.38 1.52
C HIS A 97 14.36 1.29 0.72
N CYS A 98 13.16 1.59 0.22
CA CYS A 98 12.43 0.69 -0.67
C CYS A 98 13.23 0.40 -1.96
N MET A 99 13.87 1.42 -2.55
CA MET A 99 14.66 1.24 -3.78
C MET A 99 15.90 0.39 -3.55
N GLU A 100 16.66 0.68 -2.50
CA GLU A 100 17.90 -0.02 -2.18
C GLU A 100 17.63 -1.51 -1.87
N ARG A 101 16.59 -1.80 -1.08
CA ARG A 101 16.19 -3.19 -0.79
C ARG A 101 15.68 -3.91 -2.04
N PHE A 102 14.88 -3.26 -2.87
CA PHE A 102 14.41 -3.88 -4.11
C PHE A 102 15.56 -4.19 -5.07
N SER A 103 16.48 -3.23 -5.26
CA SER A 103 17.64 -3.39 -6.15
C SER A 103 18.57 -4.50 -5.68
N SER A 104 18.92 -4.52 -4.38
CA SER A 104 19.82 -5.56 -3.81
C SER A 104 19.23 -6.97 -3.89
N ARG A 105 17.90 -7.11 -3.78
CA ARG A 105 17.22 -8.41 -3.80
C ARG A 105 16.93 -8.96 -5.19
N THR A 106 16.76 -8.08 -6.17
CA THR A 106 16.41 -8.48 -7.54
C THR A 106 17.60 -8.58 -8.48
N ASP A 107 18.80 -8.20 -8.01
CA ASP A 107 20.05 -8.09 -8.80
C ASP A 107 19.84 -7.43 -10.17
N THR A 108 18.91 -6.45 -10.21
CA THR A 108 18.47 -5.83 -11.45
C THR A 108 19.32 -4.62 -11.79
N GLN A 109 19.71 -4.51 -13.07
CA GLN A 109 20.27 -3.27 -13.62
C GLN A 109 19.18 -2.32 -14.17
N GLU A 110 17.91 -2.73 -14.12
CA GLU A 110 16.79 -1.94 -14.59
C GLU A 110 16.43 -0.81 -13.61
N ASN A 111 15.73 0.20 -14.12
CA ASN A 111 15.22 1.26 -13.27
C ASN A 111 14.17 0.69 -12.31
N CYS A 112 14.54 0.56 -11.03
CA CYS A 112 13.70 -0.04 -9.98
C CYS A 112 12.31 0.59 -9.88
N ILE A 113 12.16 1.89 -10.18
CA ILE A 113 10.87 2.58 -10.15
C ILE A 113 9.95 2.01 -11.24
N LEU A 114 10.47 1.76 -12.44
CA LEU A 114 9.68 1.17 -13.52
C LEU A 114 9.21 -0.24 -13.17
N ALA A 115 10.10 -1.06 -12.60
CA ALA A 115 9.76 -2.42 -12.17
C ALA A 115 8.66 -2.41 -11.09
N LEU A 116 8.78 -1.54 -10.08
CA LEU A 116 7.78 -1.43 -9.01
C LEU A 116 6.45 -0.87 -9.51
N ASP A 117 6.46 0.06 -10.47
CA ASP A 117 5.25 0.60 -11.08
C ASP A 117 4.42 -0.47 -11.81
N VAL A 118 5.08 -1.49 -12.40
CA VAL A 118 4.38 -2.62 -13.02
C VAL A 118 3.53 -3.36 -11.99
N TYR A 119 4.09 -3.63 -10.81
CA TYR A 119 3.40 -4.35 -9.73
C TYR A 119 2.40 -3.47 -8.98
N MET A 120 2.70 -2.18 -8.83
CA MET A 120 1.89 -1.21 -8.10
C MET A 120 0.48 -1.09 -8.70
N SER A 121 0.35 -1.18 -10.02
CA SER A 121 -0.95 -1.10 -10.71
C SER A 121 -1.95 -2.15 -10.21
N ASP A 122 -1.48 -3.37 -9.98
CA ASP A 122 -2.29 -4.44 -9.40
C ASP A 122 -2.45 -4.27 -7.89
N ALA A 123 -1.38 -3.88 -7.20
CA ALA A 123 -1.37 -3.67 -5.76
C ALA A 123 -2.45 -2.66 -5.30
N LEU A 124 -2.61 -1.55 -6.01
CA LEU A 124 -3.61 -0.52 -5.72
C LEU A 124 -5.07 -1.04 -5.71
N LEU A 125 -5.34 -2.18 -6.35
CA LEU A 125 -6.67 -2.79 -6.36
C LEU A 125 -7.03 -3.48 -5.03
N THR A 126 -6.03 -3.74 -4.19
CA THR A 126 -6.16 -4.44 -2.88
C THR A 126 -6.25 -3.46 -1.71
N PHE A 127 -6.31 -2.16 -2.00
CA PHE A 127 -6.48 -1.14 -0.98
C PHE A 127 -7.74 -1.38 -0.14
N GLY A 128 -7.57 -1.32 1.18
CA GLY A 128 -8.64 -1.54 2.16
C GLY A 128 -8.83 -2.99 2.58
N GLU A 129 -8.18 -3.95 1.90
CA GLU A 129 -8.23 -5.36 2.29
C GLU A 129 -7.34 -5.62 3.53
N GLN A 130 -6.14 -5.03 3.57
CA GLN A 130 -5.22 -5.06 4.70
C GLN A 130 -4.68 -3.66 4.99
N GLU A 131 -4.74 -3.23 6.25
CA GLU A 131 -4.30 -1.89 6.63
C GLU A 131 -2.77 -1.77 6.53
N GLY A 132 -2.27 -0.71 5.89
CA GLY A 132 -0.84 -0.50 5.68
C GLY A 132 -0.18 -1.37 4.61
N TYR A 133 -0.92 -2.30 3.98
CA TYR A 133 -0.37 -3.24 3.00
C TYR A 133 -1.16 -3.25 1.69
N LEU A 134 -0.44 -3.39 0.58
CA LEU A 134 -1.01 -3.67 -0.75
C LEU A 134 -0.39 -4.95 -1.30
N THR A 135 -1.21 -5.91 -1.68
CA THR A 135 -0.75 -7.20 -2.19
C THR A 135 -0.81 -7.21 -3.72
N CYS A 136 0.20 -7.77 -4.37
CA CYS A 136 0.20 -8.05 -5.81
C CYS A 136 0.60 -9.52 -6.04
N PRO A 137 0.49 -10.03 -7.29
CA PRO A 137 0.79 -11.44 -7.57
C PRO A 137 2.22 -11.88 -7.26
N VAL A 138 3.16 -10.94 -7.12
CA VAL A 138 4.59 -11.22 -6.92
C VAL A 138 5.10 -10.81 -5.53
N GLY A 139 4.25 -10.25 -4.67
CA GLY A 139 4.69 -9.77 -3.36
C GLY A 139 3.78 -8.72 -2.72
N VAL A 140 4.28 -8.10 -1.65
CA VAL A 140 3.53 -7.17 -0.80
C VAL A 140 4.27 -5.85 -0.66
N PHE A 141 3.56 -4.75 -0.83
CA PHE A 141 4.02 -3.40 -0.56
C PHE A 141 3.56 -2.97 0.83
N ALA A 142 4.48 -2.44 1.63
CA ALA A 142 4.14 -1.70 2.85
C ALA A 142 4.05 -0.20 2.53
N TYR A 143 2.97 0.44 2.95
CA TYR A 143 2.74 1.87 2.67
C TYR A 143 2.23 2.64 3.88
N GLU A 144 2.37 3.96 3.80
CA GLU A 144 1.71 4.93 4.66
C GLU A 144 1.10 6.05 3.82
N LEU A 145 0.04 6.67 4.33
CA LEU A 145 -0.55 7.87 3.74
C LEU A 145 -0.03 9.11 4.49
N GLU A 146 0.90 9.84 3.87
CA GLU A 146 1.47 11.07 4.43
C GLU A 146 1.16 12.25 3.50
N ASN A 147 0.62 13.35 4.05
CA ASN A 147 0.39 14.61 3.31
C ASN A 147 -0.35 14.41 1.97
N ASP A 148 -1.42 13.60 1.98
CA ASP A 148 -2.18 13.22 0.78
C ASP A 148 -1.28 12.63 -0.33
N ARG A 149 -0.33 11.75 0.04
CA ARG A 149 0.51 10.93 -0.84
C ARG A 149 0.57 9.51 -0.32
N LEU A 150 0.74 8.55 -1.23
CA LEU A 150 0.99 7.16 -0.88
C LEU A 150 2.49 6.91 -0.86
N ILE A 151 3.06 6.73 0.35
CA ILE A 151 4.48 6.55 0.58
C ILE A 151 4.77 5.06 0.77
N VAL A 152 5.46 4.47 -0.19
CA VAL A 152 5.90 3.07 -0.14
C VAL A 152 7.20 2.96 0.62
N LYS A 153 7.15 2.25 1.75
CA LYS A 153 8.28 2.07 2.68
C LYS A 153 9.17 0.90 2.28
N THR A 154 8.56 -0.18 1.81
CA THR A 154 9.27 -1.37 1.34
C THR A 154 8.39 -2.20 0.42
N PHE A 155 9.01 -3.08 -0.35
CA PHE A 155 8.37 -4.13 -1.11
C PHE A 155 9.07 -5.45 -0.79
N LEU A 156 8.28 -6.48 -0.45
CA LEU A 156 8.77 -7.83 -0.24
C LEU A 156 8.27 -8.71 -1.37
N ASN A 157 9.19 -9.42 -2.02
CA ASN A 157 8.85 -10.50 -2.92
C ASN A 157 8.09 -11.58 -2.16
N PHE A 158 7.24 -12.29 -2.89
CA PHE A 158 6.47 -13.39 -2.36
C PHE A 158 7.33 -14.46 -1.66
N GLU A 159 8.51 -14.74 -2.20
CA GLU A 159 9.52 -15.69 -1.65
C GLU A 159 10.12 -15.26 -0.31
N LEU A 160 9.96 -13.99 0.08
CA LEU A 160 10.48 -13.45 1.34
C LEU A 160 9.41 -13.36 2.42
N LEU A 161 8.22 -13.92 2.16
CA LEU A 161 7.12 -13.95 3.11
C LEU A 161 7.10 -15.28 3.84
N THR A 162 6.84 -15.24 5.14
CA THR A 162 6.61 -16.45 5.93
C THR A 162 5.26 -17.08 5.57
N GLU A 163 5.06 -18.36 5.90
CA GLU A 163 3.78 -19.04 5.69
C GLU A 163 2.62 -18.29 6.36
N GLU A 164 2.82 -17.78 7.58
CA GLU A 164 1.82 -17.00 8.31
C GLU A 164 1.47 -15.69 7.59
N GLN A 165 2.46 -15.00 7.03
CA GLN A 165 2.26 -13.79 6.25
C GLN A 165 1.51 -14.10 4.95
N ILE A 166 1.85 -15.19 4.27
CA ILE A 166 1.14 -15.65 3.07
C ILE A 166 -0.32 -15.98 3.41
N LEU A 167 -0.57 -16.68 4.51
CA LEU A 167 -1.93 -16.97 5.00
C LEU A 167 -2.70 -15.68 5.25
N LYS A 168 -2.07 -14.70 5.91
CA LYS A 168 -2.68 -13.40 6.24
C LYS A 168 -3.02 -12.58 5.00
N PHE A 169 -2.10 -12.50 4.04
CA PHE A 169 -2.24 -11.64 2.86
C PHE A 169 -3.04 -12.27 1.71
N TYR A 170 -2.88 -13.58 1.49
CA TYR A 170 -3.42 -14.27 0.32
C TYR A 170 -4.41 -15.40 0.66
N GLY A 171 -4.54 -15.75 1.94
CA GLY A 171 -5.43 -16.80 2.40
C GLY A 171 -4.91 -18.23 2.14
N PRO A 172 -5.58 -19.24 2.73
CA PRO A 172 -5.11 -20.62 2.74
C PRO A 172 -5.08 -21.30 1.35
N GLY A 173 -5.84 -20.79 0.38
CA GLY A 173 -5.84 -21.34 -0.99
C GLY A 173 -4.51 -21.11 -1.73
N THR A 174 -3.72 -20.14 -1.29
CA THR A 174 -2.47 -19.75 -1.95
C THR A 174 -1.30 -20.62 -1.48
N ILE A 175 -1.27 -21.01 -0.19
CA ILE A 175 -0.26 -21.91 0.40
C ILE A 175 -0.18 -23.25 -0.36
N SER A 176 -1.32 -23.80 -0.75
CA SER A 176 -1.37 -25.09 -1.46
C SER A 176 -0.73 -25.10 -2.87
N ILE A 177 -0.35 -23.92 -3.39
CA ILE A 177 0.25 -23.76 -4.72
C ILE A 177 1.77 -23.54 -4.61
N ILE A 178 2.29 -23.23 -3.43
CA ILE A 178 3.70 -22.87 -3.20
C ILE A 178 4.41 -24.10 -2.67
N SER A 179 5.53 -24.47 -3.28
CA SER A 179 6.39 -25.52 -2.73
C SER A 179 7.05 -25.01 -1.45
N GLU A 180 7.11 -25.85 -0.42
CA GLU A 180 7.71 -25.53 0.90
C GLU A 180 9.13 -24.95 0.79
N GLU A 181 9.87 -25.28 -0.28
CA GLU A 181 11.22 -24.79 -0.58
C GLU A 181 11.33 -23.28 -0.91
N PHE A 182 10.20 -22.58 -1.12
CA PHE A 182 10.17 -21.14 -1.42
C PHE A 182 9.62 -20.29 -0.27
N LEU A 183 9.40 -20.89 0.90
CA LEU A 183 8.97 -20.19 2.10
C LEU A 183 10.21 -19.75 2.88
N ALA A 184 10.23 -18.51 3.37
CA ALA A 184 11.31 -18.06 4.24
C ALA A 184 11.22 -18.80 5.59
N ASP A 185 12.26 -19.56 5.93
CA ASP A 185 12.34 -20.40 7.13
C ASP A 185 12.47 -19.57 8.44
N ASP A 186 12.94 -18.32 8.36
CA ASP A 186 13.30 -17.52 9.52
C ASP A 186 12.56 -16.17 9.58
N PHE A 187 11.93 -15.92 10.73
CA PHE A 187 11.22 -14.67 11.05
C PHE A 187 12.14 -13.44 10.94
N ASN A 188 13.45 -13.63 11.17
CA ASN A 188 14.47 -12.58 11.07
C ASN A 188 14.88 -12.21 9.63
N GLU A 189 14.57 -13.05 8.64
CA GLU A 189 14.79 -12.74 7.22
C GLU A 189 13.56 -12.06 6.59
N SER A 190 12.39 -12.26 7.21
CA SER A 190 11.19 -11.49 6.91
C SER A 190 11.34 -10.09 7.52
N ASP A 191 11.59 -9.10 6.68
CA ASP A 191 11.75 -7.70 7.07
C ASP A 191 10.45 -7.04 7.61
N PHE A 192 9.45 -7.85 7.96
CA PHE A 192 8.16 -7.45 8.52
C PHE A 192 8.08 -7.80 10.00
N MET A 193 8.25 -6.79 10.84
CA MET A 193 7.61 -6.80 12.16
C MET A 193 6.13 -6.49 11.92
N LEU A 194 5.26 -7.52 11.94
CA LEU A 194 3.82 -7.31 11.99
C LEU A 194 3.53 -6.55 13.29
N SER A 195 2.82 -5.43 13.19
CA SER A 195 2.74 -4.40 14.24
C SER A 195 1.93 -4.78 15.49
N ASP A 196 1.96 -6.05 15.90
CA ASP A 196 1.39 -6.57 17.16
C ASP A 196 2.44 -7.28 18.04
N GLU A 197 3.72 -7.37 17.63
CA GLU A 197 4.80 -8.00 18.42
C GLU A 197 5.79 -6.98 19.00
N SER A 198 5.32 -5.80 19.42
CA SER A 198 6.07 -5.07 20.44
C SER A 198 5.83 -5.80 21.76
N GLU A 199 6.73 -6.73 22.13
CA GLU A 199 6.78 -7.22 23.50
C GLU A 199 6.73 -6.02 24.45
N PRO A 200 5.89 -6.04 25.50
CA PRO A 200 5.96 -5.00 26.51
C PRO A 200 7.38 -5.04 27.07
N VAL A 201 8.08 -3.92 26.98
CA VAL A 201 9.36 -3.73 27.67
C VAL A 201 9.07 -4.06 29.14
N GLU A 202 9.51 -5.22 29.60
CA GLU A 202 9.49 -5.56 31.02
C GLU A 202 10.37 -4.52 31.70
N ASP A 203 9.73 -3.56 32.38
CA ASP A 203 10.36 -2.71 33.37
C ASP A 203 10.98 -3.66 34.42
N PHE A 204 12.28 -3.88 34.32
CA PHE A 204 13.07 -4.42 35.41
C PHE A 204 13.03 -3.42 36.58
N MET A 205 11.99 -3.51 37.41
CA MET A 205 12.06 -3.05 38.78
C MET A 205 12.86 -4.08 39.58
N GLU A 206 14.17 -3.90 39.60
CA GLU A 206 15.01 -4.51 40.64
C GLU A 206 14.69 -3.82 41.96
N ALA A 207 13.71 -4.35 42.67
CA ALA A 207 13.63 -4.20 44.10
C ALA A 207 14.44 -5.34 44.72
N ASP A 208 15.60 -5.03 45.29
CA ASP A 208 16.04 -5.80 46.44
C ASP A 208 16.62 -4.91 47.53
N ALA A 209 16.05 -5.13 48.70
CA ALA A 209 16.30 -4.45 49.94
C ALA A 209 17.50 -5.06 50.69
N ASN A 210 18.08 -4.24 51.56
CA ASN A 210 18.83 -4.61 52.76
C ASN A 210 20.10 -5.47 52.59
N GLN A 211 21.25 -4.83 52.82
CA GLN A 211 22.28 -5.43 53.66
C GLN A 211 22.67 -4.45 54.78
N THR A 212 22.28 -4.88 55.98
CA THR A 212 22.85 -4.69 57.33
C THR A 212 24.00 -3.72 57.55
#